data_AF-A0A7X8DIF0-F1
#
_entry.id   AF-A0A7X8DIF0-F1
#
_cell.length_a   1.000
_cell.length_b   1.000
_cell.length_c   1.000
_cell.angle_alpha   90.00
_cell.angle_beta   90.00
_cell.angle_gamma   90.00
#
_symmetry.space_group_name_H-M   'P 1'
#
loop_
_entity.id
_entity.type
_entity.pdbx_description
1 polymer ?
#
loop_
_entity_poly.entity_id
_entity_poly.type
_entity_poly.pdbx_seq_one_letter_code
_entity_poly.pdbx_strand_id
1 'polypeptide(L)'
;MEMGLVLIAGLLIGVIGTGLGGVIIAVLGNPGEKVLSGALGFAGGIMLTVIFVSLIPEAIEMAGFFPAFIGIIAGILLILSMDTLIPDKYFGEADCSKSHLLKTGIILGIGIALHNVPEGLA
;
A
#
# COMPACT_ATOMS: atom_id res chain seq x y z
N MET A 1 24.08 -13.94 -5.05
CA MET A 1 24.40 -13.04 -3.91
C MET A 1 23.69 -11.70 -4.03
N GLU A 2 23.53 -11.17 -5.25
CA GLU A 2 22.88 -9.88 -5.50
C GLU A 2 21.36 -9.86 -5.23
N MET A 3 20.63 -10.90 -5.63
CA MET A 3 19.17 -10.98 -5.40
C MET A 3 18.78 -10.93 -3.90
N GLY A 4 19.55 -11.62 -3.05
CA GLY A 4 19.32 -11.61 -1.60
C GLY A 4 19.56 -10.23 -0.97
N LEU A 5 20.51 -9.47 -1.51
CA LEU A 5 20.78 -8.11 -1.06
C LEU A 5 19.64 -7.16 -1.44
N VAL A 6 19.11 -7.28 -2.66
CA VAL A 6 17.97 -6.46 -3.14
C VAL A 6 16.72 -6.70 -2.28
N LEU A 7 16.42 -7.95 -1.97
CA LEU A 7 15.28 -8.30 -1.10
C LEU A 7 15.44 -7.75 0.32
N ILE A 8 16.63 -7.87 0.91
CA ILE A 8 16.91 -7.33 2.25
C ILE A 8 16.85 -5.80 2.24
N ALA A 9 17.40 -5.15 1.21
CA ALA A 9 17.36 -3.70 1.07
C ALA A 9 15.92 -3.20 0.91
N GLY A 10 15.11 -3.82 0.05
CA GLY A 10 13.70 -3.49 -0.12
C GLY A 10 12.90 -3.65 1.16
N LEU A 11 13.11 -4.75 1.89
CA LEU A 11 12.49 -4.99 3.20
C LEU A 11 12.88 -3.90 4.21
N LEU A 12 14.17 -3.60 4.34
CA LEU A 12 14.67 -2.60 5.28
C LEU A 12 14.12 -1.21 4.95
N ILE A 13 14.14 -0.81 3.69
CA ILE A 13 13.62 0.49 3.24
C ILE A 13 12.11 0.59 3.50
N GLY A 14 11.35 -0.46 3.19
CA GLY A 14 9.90 -0.49 3.42
C GLY A 14 9.52 -0.40 4.90
N VAL A 15 10.20 -1.19 5.76
CA VAL A 15 9.99 -1.18 7.21
C VAL A 15 10.40 0.15 7.83
N ILE A 16 11.57 0.68 7.44
CA ILE A 16 12.07 1.96 7.96
C ILE A 16 11.19 3.11 7.49
N GLY A 17 10.80 3.15 6.21
CA GLY A 17 9.94 4.20 5.66
C GLY A 17 8.57 4.24 6.33
N THR A 18 7.88 3.09 6.40
CA THR A 18 6.56 2.98 7.05
C THR A 18 6.65 3.28 8.55
N GLY A 19 7.67 2.73 9.22
CA GLY A 19 7.91 2.95 10.65
C GLY A 19 8.23 4.40 11.00
N LEU A 20 9.07 5.07 10.20
CA LEU A 20 9.38 6.50 10.35
C LEU A 20 8.13 7.35 10.19
N GLY A 21 7.29 7.08 9.18
CA GLY A 21 6.01 7.77 9.02
C GLY A 21 5.13 7.65 10.27
N GLY A 22 5.02 6.44 10.83
CA GLY A 22 4.29 6.20 12.09
C GLY A 22 4.86 6.96 13.28
N VAL A 23 6.19 6.95 13.47
CA VAL A 23 6.86 7.67 14.57
C VAL A 23 6.69 9.19 14.43
N ILE A 24 6.82 9.73 13.22
CA ILE A 24 6.63 11.16 12.92
C ILE A 24 5.23 11.61 13.39
N ILE A 25 4.19 10.86 13.04
CA ILE A 25 2.81 11.17 13.43
C ILE A 25 2.60 10.95 14.94
N ALA A 26 3.22 9.95 15.54
CA ALA A 26 3.14 9.71 16.99
C ALA A 26 3.75 10.85 17.82
N VAL A 27 4.80 11.50 17.32
CA VAL A 27 5.50 12.60 18.01
C VAL A 27 4.89 13.97 17.69
N LEU A 28 4.60 14.24 16.42
CA LEU A 28 4.11 15.55 15.96
C LEU A 28 2.58 15.70 16.06
N GLY A 29 1.86 14.60 16.26
CA GLY A 29 0.40 14.58 16.32
C GLY A 29 -0.26 14.55 14.94
N ASN A 30 -1.59 14.66 14.93
CA ASN A 30 -2.38 14.52 13.71
C ASN A 30 -2.18 15.70 12.75
N PRO A 31 -1.72 15.46 11.51
CA PRO A 31 -1.63 16.50 10.50
C PRO A 31 -3.02 16.99 10.09
N GLY A 32 -3.13 18.25 9.71
CA GLY A 32 -4.37 18.79 9.13
C GLY A 32 -4.69 18.12 7.78
N GLU A 33 -5.97 18.06 7.43
CA GLU A 33 -6.47 17.38 6.23
C GLU A 33 -5.71 17.76 4.95
N LYS A 34 -5.37 19.05 4.76
CA LYS A 34 -4.61 19.53 3.60
C LYS A 34 -3.25 18.86 3.45
N VAL A 35 -2.54 18.66 4.57
CA VAL A 35 -1.22 18.02 4.59
C VAL A 35 -1.38 16.54 4.29
N LEU A 36 -2.37 15.89 4.90
CA LEU A 36 -2.66 14.47 4.68
C LEU A 36 -3.05 14.19 3.22
N SER A 37 -3.96 14.98 2.65
CA SER A 37 -4.35 14.88 1.24
C SER A 37 -3.18 15.16 0.31
N GLY A 38 -2.31 16.13 0.64
CA GLY A 38 -1.08 16.39 -0.11
C GLY A 38 -0.13 15.20 -0.10
N ALA A 39 0.09 14.58 1.07
CA ALA A 39 0.94 13.41 1.22
C ALA A 39 0.39 12.19 0.46
N LEU A 40 -0.92 11.92 0.57
CA LEU A 40 -1.60 10.84 -0.15
C LEU A 40 -1.55 11.06 -1.67
N GLY A 41 -1.80 12.29 -2.13
CA GLY A 41 -1.70 12.64 -3.54
C GLY A 41 -0.28 12.49 -4.10
N PHE A 42 0.72 12.87 -3.32
CA PHE A 42 2.13 12.68 -3.68
C PHE A 42 2.50 11.19 -3.78
N ALA A 43 2.15 10.38 -2.79
CA ALA A 43 2.38 8.94 -2.79
C ALA A 43 1.68 8.25 -3.97
N GLY A 44 0.41 8.57 -4.22
CA GLY A 44 -0.34 8.07 -5.38
C GLY A 44 0.30 8.46 -6.71
N GLY A 45 0.83 9.68 -6.82
CA GLY A 45 1.56 10.15 -8.00
C GLY A 45 2.85 9.35 -8.29
N ILE A 46 3.63 9.03 -7.25
CA ILE A 46 4.81 8.17 -7.39
C ILE A 46 4.39 6.79 -7.90
N MET A 47 3.38 6.17 -7.28
CA MET A 47 2.91 4.84 -7.67
C MET A 47 2.38 4.79 -9.11
N LEU A 48 1.62 5.79 -9.54
CA LEU A 48 1.18 5.90 -10.94
C LEU A 48 2.37 6.00 -11.90
N THR A 49 3.40 6.76 -11.52
CA THR A 49 4.62 6.89 -12.34
C THR A 49 5.31 5.53 -12.48
N VAL A 50 5.50 4.79 -11.39
CA VAL A 50 6.09 3.43 -11.43
C VAL A 50 5.27 2.50 -12.31
N ILE A 51 3.95 2.53 -12.20
CA ILE A 51 3.05 1.68 -13.01
C ILE A 51 3.22 1.99 -14.50
N PHE A 52 3.11 3.26 -14.92
CA PHE A 52 3.10 3.61 -16.34
C PHE A 52 4.49 3.60 -16.99
N VAL A 53 5.54 3.94 -16.23
CA VAL A 53 6.90 4.09 -16.77
C VAL A 53 7.70 2.79 -16.66
N SER A 54 7.44 1.97 -15.65
CA SER A 54 8.21 0.74 -15.40
C SER A 54 7.37 -0.51 -15.63
N LEU A 55 6.28 -0.69 -14.89
CA LEU A 55 5.59 -1.99 -14.82
C LEU A 55 4.81 -2.35 -16.09
N ILE A 56 4.06 -1.41 -16.66
CA ILE A 56 3.28 -1.67 -17.88
C ILE A 56 4.21 -1.96 -19.08
N PRO A 57 5.25 -1.14 -19.34
CA PRO A 57 6.21 -1.44 -20.41
C PRO A 57 6.88 -2.80 -20.23
N GLU A 58 7.36 -3.13 -19.03
CA GLU A 58 8.02 -4.41 -18.73
C GLU A 58 7.06 -5.59 -18.95
N ALA A 59 5.81 -5.49 -18.48
CA ALA A 59 4.81 -6.55 -18.70
C ALA A 59 4.50 -6.78 -20.19
N ILE A 60 4.44 -5.70 -20.98
CA ILE A 60 4.25 -5.79 -22.43
C ILE A 60 5.47 -6.39 -23.12
N GLU A 61 6.68 -6.06 -22.67
CA GLU A 61 7.92 -6.65 -23.19
C GLU A 61 8.02 -8.15 -22.90
N MET A 62 7.67 -8.56 -21.68
CA MET A 62 7.75 -9.95 -21.24
C MET A 62 6.67 -10.86 -21.85
N ALA A 63 5.43 -10.38 -21.97
CA ALA A 63 4.28 -11.22 -22.30
C ALA A 63 3.48 -10.75 -23.53
N GLY A 64 3.80 -9.57 -24.08
CA GLY A 64 3.04 -8.94 -25.14
C GLY A 64 1.84 -8.13 -24.64
N PHE A 65 1.27 -7.31 -25.53
CA PHE A 65 0.21 -6.36 -25.18
C PHE A 65 -1.06 -7.04 -24.63
N PHE A 66 -1.55 -8.10 -25.28
CA PHE A 66 -2.83 -8.72 -24.89
C PHE A 66 -2.77 -9.38 -23.51
N PRO A 67 -1.77 -10.21 -23.16
CA PRO A 67 -1.66 -10.77 -21.81
C PRO A 67 -1.47 -9.69 -20.74
N ALA A 68 -0.64 -8.66 -21.01
CA ALA A 68 -0.45 -7.55 -20.08
C ALA A 68 -1.77 -6.79 -19.82
N PHE A 69 -2.54 -6.49 -20.88
CA PHE A 69 -3.83 -5.82 -20.76
C PHE A 69 -4.83 -6.65 -19.95
N ILE A 70 -4.94 -7.95 -20.21
CA ILE A 70 -5.82 -8.85 -19.42
C ILE A 70 -5.37 -8.89 -17.96
N GLY A 71 -4.06 -8.95 -17.69
CA GLY A 71 -3.51 -8.92 -16.34
C GLY A 71 -3.86 -7.64 -15.57
N ILE A 72 -3.77 -6.47 -16.22
CA ILE A 72 -4.17 -5.19 -15.63
C ILE A 72 -5.66 -5.20 -15.27
N ILE A 73 -6.53 -5.62 -16.19
CA ILE A 73 -7.98 -5.69 -15.93
C ILE A 73 -8.29 -6.68 -14.80
N ALA A 74 -7.65 -7.84 -14.78
CA ALA A 74 -7.81 -8.83 -13.72
C ALA A 74 -7.36 -8.27 -12.36
N GLY A 75 -6.25 -7.54 -12.30
CA GLY A 75 -5.77 -6.87 -11.09
C GLY A 75 -6.75 -5.80 -10.58
N ILE A 76 -7.30 -4.99 -11.47
CA ILE A 76 -8.33 -3.99 -11.12
C ILE A 76 -9.57 -4.68 -10.54
N LEU A 77 -10.08 -5.72 -11.21
CA LEU A 77 -11.25 -6.47 -10.74
C LEU A 77 -11.00 -7.16 -9.39
N LEU A 78 -9.78 -7.66 -9.16
CA LEU A 78 -9.39 -8.26 -7.89
C LEU A 78 -9.50 -7.25 -6.75
N ILE A 79 -8.92 -6.06 -6.92
CA ILE A 79 -8.95 -4.99 -5.91
C ILE A 79 -10.40 -4.53 -5.66
N LEU A 80 -11.19 -4.31 -6.72
CA LEU A 80 -12.60 -3.94 -6.60
C LEU A 80 -13.41 -5.01 -5.85
N SER A 81 -13.12 -6.29 -6.09
CA SER A 81 -13.76 -7.39 -5.36
C SER A 81 -13.36 -7.38 -3.88
N MET A 82 -12.09 -7.10 -3.56
CA MET A 82 -11.62 -7.01 -2.18
C MET A 82 -12.33 -5.89 -1.42
N ASP A 83 -12.55 -4.73 -2.05
CA ASP A 83 -13.26 -3.59 -1.46
C ASP A 83 -14.68 -4.00 -1.02
N THR A 84 -15.42 -4.72 -1.87
CA THR A 84 -16.77 -5.21 -1.52
C THR A 84 -16.81 -6.30 -0.45
N LEU A 85 -15.70 -7.01 -0.21
CA LEU A 85 -15.62 -8.10 0.76
C LEU A 85 -15.23 -7.61 2.16
N ILE A 86 -14.57 -6.45 2.27
CA ILE A 86 -14.17 -5.85 3.55
C ILE A 86 -15.36 -5.04 4.08
N PRO A 87 -16.08 -5.50 5.12
CA PRO A 87 -17.27 -4.80 5.60
C PRO A 87 -16.90 -3.47 6.26
N ASP A 88 -17.55 -2.37 5.86
CA ASP A 88 -17.41 -1.02 6.47
C ASP A 88 -17.63 -0.97 7.99
N LYS A 89 -18.22 -2.04 8.55
CA LYS A 89 -18.62 -2.16 9.96
C LYS A 89 -17.46 -2.18 10.97
N TYR A 90 -16.20 -2.19 10.53
CA TYR A 90 -15.04 -2.07 11.43
C TYR A 90 -14.66 -0.62 11.77
N PHE A 91 -15.23 0.36 11.06
CA PHE A 91 -14.94 1.79 11.25
C PHE A 91 -16.04 2.58 11.98
N GLY A 92 -17.08 1.90 12.47
CA GLY A 92 -18.22 2.49 13.17
C GLY A 92 -18.14 2.37 14.70
N GLU A 93 -18.28 3.50 15.38
CA GLU A 93 -18.34 3.71 16.84
C GLU A 93 -17.03 3.45 17.60
N ALA A 94 -16.28 4.54 17.84
CA ALA A 94 -15.17 4.58 18.76
C ALA A 94 -15.66 4.50 20.23
N ASP A 95 -16.04 3.30 20.68
CA ASP A 95 -16.04 3.01 22.11
C ASP A 95 -14.59 2.85 22.57
N CYS A 96 -14.13 3.74 23.44
CA CYS A 96 -12.73 3.88 23.85
C CYS A 96 -12.30 2.77 24.83
N SER A 97 -12.38 1.51 24.40
CA SER A 97 -11.78 0.38 25.10
C SER A 97 -10.39 0.09 24.54
N LYS A 98 -9.40 -0.14 25.40
CA LYS A 98 -8.02 -0.51 25.00
C LYS A 98 -7.99 -1.70 24.03
N SER A 99 -8.95 -2.62 24.13
CA SER A 99 -9.06 -3.76 23.22
C SER A 99 -9.52 -3.38 21.81
N HIS A 100 -10.28 -2.30 21.65
CA HIS A 100 -10.74 -1.80 20.35
C HIS A 100 -9.59 -1.14 19.57
N LEU A 101 -8.81 -0.28 20.24
CA LEU A 101 -7.65 0.38 19.62
C LEU A 101 -6.58 -0.61 19.13
N LEU A 102 -6.32 -1.67 19.91
CA LEU A 102 -5.40 -2.74 19.50
C LEU A 102 -5.94 -3.50 18.27
N LYS A 103 -7.23 -3.82 18.23
CA LYS A 103 -7.85 -4.48 17.08
C LYS A 103 -7.77 -3.61 15.83
N THR A 104 -8.10 -2.32 15.93
CA THR A 104 -7.99 -1.37 14.81
C THR A 104 -6.54 -1.27 14.33
N GLY A 105 -5.57 -1.15 15.24
CA GLY A 105 -4.15 -1.12 14.89
C GLY A 105 -3.67 -2.39 14.18
N ILE A 106 -4.08 -3.58 14.64
CA ILE A 106 -3.74 -4.86 14.01
C ILE A 106 -4.38 -4.97 12.61
N ILE A 107 -5.65 -4.62 12.46
CA ILE A 107 -6.35 -4.66 11.16
C ILE A 107 -5.68 -3.68 10.18
N LEU A 108 -5.38 -2.46 10.63
CA LEU A 108 -4.69 -1.46 9.82
C LEU A 108 -3.28 -1.92 9.42
N GLY A 109 -2.54 -2.52 10.36
CA GLY A 109 -1.22 -3.08 10.09
C GLY A 109 -1.24 -4.23 9.08
N ILE A 110 -2.24 -5.12 9.16
CA ILE A 110 -2.45 -6.19 8.16
C ILE A 110 -2.81 -5.58 6.80
N GLY A 111 -3.69 -4.57 6.76
CA GLY A 111 -4.07 -3.89 5.53
C GLY A 111 -2.88 -3.24 4.82
N ILE A 112 -2.05 -2.50 5.56
CA ILE A 112 -0.81 -1.91 5.04
C ILE A 112 0.16 -2.99 4.56
N ALA A 113 0.34 -4.08 5.33
CA ALA A 113 1.20 -5.19 4.93
C ALA A 113 0.74 -5.86 3.64
N LEU A 114 -0.57 -6.08 3.46
CA LEU A 114 -1.13 -6.64 2.24
C LEU A 114 -0.98 -5.71 1.03
N HIS A 115 -0.98 -4.39 1.26
CA HIS A 115 -0.74 -3.40 0.21
C HIS A 115 0.73 -3.38 -0.23
N ASN A 116 1.67 -3.45 0.72
CA ASN A 116 3.10 -3.38 0.46
C ASN A 116 3.66 -4.65 -0.23
N VAL A 117 2.94 -5.78 -0.22
CA VAL A 117 3.37 -7.01 -0.91
C VAL A 117 3.37 -6.83 -2.43
N PRO A 118 2.28 -6.40 -3.08
CA PRO A 118 2.28 -6.00 -4.49
C PRO A 118 3.35 -4.96 -4.83
N GLU A 119 3.53 -3.94 -3.98
CA GLU A 119 4.52 -2.88 -4.21
C GLU A 119 5.96 -3.40 -4.12
N GLY A 120 6.24 -4.34 -3.22
CA GLY A 120 7.58 -4.94 -3.07
C GLY A 120 7.92 -6.00 -4.11
N LEU A 121 6.93 -6.46 -4.90
CA LEU A 121 7.12 -7.38 -6.03
C LEU A 121 7.33 -6.64 -7.37
N ALA A 122 6.93 -5.37 -7.43
CA ALA A 122 7.13 -4.45 -8.55
C ALA A 122 8.57 -3.91 -8.59
#